data_AF-A0A4R4ELN0-F1
#
_entry.id   AF-A0A4R4ELN0-F1
#
_cell.length_a   1.000
_cell.length_b   1.000
_cell.length_c   1.000
_cell.angle_alpha   90.00
_cell.angle_beta   90.00
_cell.angle_gamma   90.00
#
_symmetry.space_group_name_H-M   'P 1'
#
loop_
_entity.id
_entity.type
_entity.pdbx_description
1 polymer ?
#
loop_
_entity_poly.entity_id
_entity_poly.type
_entity_poly.pdbx_seq_one_letter_code
_entity_poly.pdbx_strand_id
1 'polypeptide(L)'
;MMRYWKTTAFIAVMVLSIGVYYIGADGPKPDYYIQTLSGDKQEAANIIVDGRYKSDPISIDLGGSSYESGSFFRSLDRLAYDSPTLNQLAQDHSSFLRGIRGIDNFTENEQMIGHVGLDIRSTENPGDQKLIFKVSLYDKESKDNSSFQVIVPKKIRGGNGYCGIDYVWLEAQAINVITWEPYKSSYELHLYRFSLDQKSLLQDKIMNPDEMEDTNLGLLIGGRYEQDSLKHNRNVIFQRYFYDNNDTKTVSHKELVAYDLNNDKLEQIENDQLNEMLSSNMDSELYSALTGDVITLTKVIGNHDLQIVRYQIAEKKMLGEFTLSLKDLRLTVGGIYSVTVKDDRAYVLGSSNTTGFTQMPVVNAIDLNTGKIVYQGSIQAKSDEAIKTSLSLYKISFKL
;
A
#
# COMPACT_ATOMS: atom_id res chain seq x y z
N MET A 1 30.24 39.12 -37.76
CA MET A 1 29.47 38.10 -37.02
C MET A 1 29.19 36.80 -37.80
N MET A 2 29.64 36.63 -39.06
CA MET A 2 29.47 35.40 -39.85
C MET A 2 30.49 34.28 -39.56
N ARG A 3 31.21 34.29 -38.42
CA ARG A 3 32.26 33.27 -38.18
C ARG A 3 31.72 31.99 -37.51
N TYR A 4 30.53 32.05 -36.91
CA TYR A 4 29.97 30.95 -36.11
C TYR A 4 28.68 30.32 -36.67
N TRP A 5 28.17 30.78 -37.82
CA TRP A 5 26.88 30.30 -38.35
C TRP A 5 26.88 28.80 -38.65
N LYS A 6 28.01 28.24 -39.07
CA LYS A 6 28.15 26.79 -39.30
C LYS A 6 28.04 25.99 -38.00
N THR A 7 28.63 26.50 -36.92
CA THR A 7 28.55 25.88 -35.59
C THR A 7 27.13 25.97 -35.03
N THR A 8 26.48 27.13 -35.17
CA THR A 8 25.07 27.30 -34.75
C THR A 8 24.13 26.38 -35.53
N ALA A 9 24.31 26.24 -36.85
CA ALA A 9 23.52 25.34 -37.67
C ALA A 9 23.73 23.87 -37.26
N PHE A 10 24.97 23.47 -36.97
CA PHE A 10 25.26 22.11 -36.52
C PHE A 10 24.62 21.78 -35.17
N ILE A 11 24.67 22.71 -34.21
CA ILE A 11 23.99 22.58 -32.91
C ILE A 11 22.47 22.45 -33.12
N ALA A 12 21.88 23.28 -33.99
CA ALA A 12 20.45 23.21 -34.28
C ALA A 12 20.05 21.85 -34.90
N VAL A 13 20.85 21.31 -35.82
CA VAL A 13 20.62 19.99 -36.41
C VAL A 13 20.74 18.88 -35.36
N MET A 14 21.71 18.95 -34.45
CA MET A 14 21.82 17.98 -33.35
C MET A 14 20.60 18.04 -32.44
N VAL A 15 20.19 19.22 -31.99
CA VAL A 15 19.01 19.41 -31.13
C VAL A 15 17.74 18.91 -31.83
N LEU A 16 17.56 19.21 -33.11
CA LEU A 16 16.41 18.71 -33.89
C LEU A 16 16.46 17.20 -34.11
N SER A 17 17.63 16.62 -34.40
CA SER A 17 17.78 15.17 -34.57
C SER A 17 17.44 14.43 -33.28
N ILE A 18 17.92 14.95 -32.15
CA ILE A 18 17.59 14.44 -30.82
C ILE A 18 16.09 14.62 -30.56
N GLY A 19 15.53 15.80 -30.84
CA GLY A 19 14.10 16.08 -30.67
C GLY A 19 13.21 15.14 -31.49
N VAL A 20 13.52 14.93 -32.77
CA VAL A 20 12.77 14.02 -33.66
C VAL A 20 12.91 12.57 -33.21
N TYR A 21 14.10 12.14 -32.79
CA TYR A 21 14.31 10.80 -32.23
C TYR A 21 13.42 10.57 -31.00
N TYR A 22 13.37 11.52 -30.07
CA TYR A 22 12.53 11.40 -28.88
C TYR A 22 11.02 11.51 -29.18
N ILE A 23 10.61 12.24 -30.22
CA ILE A 23 9.20 12.29 -30.66
C ILE A 23 8.77 10.96 -31.31
N GLY A 24 9.66 10.28 -32.04
CA GLY A 24 9.36 9.03 -32.76
C GLY A 24 9.64 7.74 -32.00
N ALA A 25 10.32 7.79 -30.85
CA ALA A 25 10.69 6.60 -30.07
C ALA A 25 9.49 5.94 -29.36
N ASP A 26 8.42 6.70 -29.07
CA ASP A 26 7.18 6.17 -28.53
C ASP A 26 6.31 5.64 -29.67
N GLY A 27 6.44 4.34 -29.95
CA GLY A 27 5.52 3.63 -30.84
C GLY A 27 4.07 3.70 -30.34
N PRO A 28 3.08 3.35 -31.19
CA PRO A 28 1.67 3.38 -30.81
C PRO A 28 1.43 2.48 -29.57
N LYS A 29 0.89 3.08 -28.50
CA LYS A 29 0.52 2.35 -27.30
C LYS A 29 -0.92 1.82 -27.46
N PRO A 30 -1.20 0.58 -27.04
CA PRO A 30 -2.51 0.00 -27.23
C PRO A 30 -3.56 0.65 -26.33
N ASP A 31 -4.78 0.84 -26.81
CA ASP A 31 -5.83 1.39 -25.96
C ASP A 31 -6.61 0.27 -25.26
N TYR A 32 -6.53 0.19 -23.93
CA TYR A 32 -7.29 -0.76 -23.11
C TYR A 32 -8.52 -0.10 -22.48
N TYR A 33 -9.55 -0.87 -22.18
CA TYR A 33 -10.74 -0.38 -21.47
C TYR A 33 -11.39 -1.51 -20.68
N ILE A 34 -12.17 -1.15 -19.66
CA ILE A 34 -12.99 -2.11 -18.91
C ILE A 34 -14.30 -2.31 -19.65
N GLN A 35 -14.48 -3.50 -20.24
CA GLN A 35 -15.74 -3.94 -20.83
C GLN A 35 -16.63 -4.55 -19.74
N THR A 36 -17.83 -4.01 -19.54
CA THR A 36 -18.84 -4.60 -18.65
C THR A 36 -19.33 -5.94 -19.21
N LEU A 37 -19.31 -6.97 -18.37
CA LEU A 37 -19.79 -8.32 -18.68
C LEU A 37 -21.17 -8.57 -18.08
N SER A 38 -21.41 -8.08 -16.86
CA SER A 38 -22.68 -8.21 -16.13
C SER A 38 -22.77 -7.18 -15.01
N GLY A 39 -23.98 -6.99 -14.46
CA GLY A 39 -24.23 -6.11 -13.32
C GLY A 39 -24.42 -4.63 -13.68
N ASP A 40 -24.39 -3.76 -12.67
CA ASP A 40 -24.59 -2.32 -12.85
C ASP A 40 -23.27 -1.63 -13.21
N LYS A 41 -23.23 -1.01 -14.39
CA LYS A 41 -22.07 -0.25 -14.88
C LYS A 41 -21.68 0.90 -13.94
N GLN A 42 -22.62 1.44 -13.14
CA GLN A 42 -22.32 2.51 -12.19
C GLN A 42 -21.35 2.09 -11.08
N GLU A 43 -21.35 0.81 -10.69
CA GLU A 43 -20.40 0.25 -9.73
C GLU A 43 -18.94 0.35 -10.24
N ALA A 44 -18.74 0.51 -11.56
CA ALA A 44 -17.43 0.68 -12.18
C ALA A 44 -17.12 2.12 -12.64
N ALA A 45 -18.02 3.08 -12.42
CA ALA A 45 -17.86 4.46 -12.92
C ALA A 45 -16.58 5.14 -12.40
N ASN A 46 -16.23 4.84 -11.14
CA ASN A 46 -15.10 5.43 -10.45
C ASN A 46 -13.89 4.51 -10.35
N ILE A 47 -13.97 3.28 -10.88
CA ILE A 47 -12.86 2.32 -10.84
C ILE A 47 -11.76 2.77 -11.81
N ILE A 48 -10.53 2.75 -11.32
CA ILE A 48 -9.31 2.81 -12.11
C ILE A 48 -8.53 1.53 -11.83
N VAL A 49 -8.10 0.84 -12.88
CA VAL A 49 -7.18 -0.30 -12.75
C VAL A 49 -5.78 0.18 -13.10
N ASP A 50 -4.88 0.09 -12.13
CA ASP A 50 -3.50 0.52 -12.28
C ASP A 50 -2.58 -0.66 -12.64
N GLY A 51 -1.67 -0.38 -13.55
CA GLY A 51 -0.74 -1.36 -14.07
C GLY A 51 0.47 -0.75 -14.76
N ARG A 52 1.17 -1.60 -15.50
CA ARG A 52 2.22 -1.23 -16.44
C ARG A 52 2.00 -1.93 -17.77
N TYR A 53 2.23 -1.21 -18.84
CA TYR A 53 2.43 -1.77 -20.17
C TYR A 53 3.92 -1.65 -20.52
N LYS A 54 4.62 -2.79 -20.60
CA LYS A 54 6.09 -2.82 -20.61
C LYS A 54 6.61 -2.08 -19.36
N SER A 55 7.32 -0.97 -19.53
CA SER A 55 7.83 -0.15 -18.43
C SER A 55 6.93 1.05 -18.12
N ASP A 56 5.94 1.34 -18.96
CA ASP A 56 5.12 2.54 -18.86
C ASP A 56 3.94 2.31 -17.89
N PRO A 57 3.75 3.18 -16.89
CA PRO A 57 2.54 3.19 -16.08
C PRO A 57 1.30 3.38 -16.97
N ILE A 58 0.25 2.62 -16.66
CA ILE A 58 -1.03 2.71 -17.33
C ILE A 58 -2.14 2.68 -16.29
N SER A 59 -3.13 3.54 -16.49
CA SER A 59 -4.40 3.52 -15.76
C SER A 59 -5.52 3.23 -16.74
N ILE A 60 -6.40 2.29 -16.40
CA ILE A 60 -7.48 1.80 -17.27
C ILE A 60 -8.81 2.01 -16.57
N ASP A 61 -9.77 2.62 -17.26
CA ASP A 61 -11.15 2.78 -16.78
C ASP A 61 -12.18 2.35 -17.84
N LEU A 62 -13.46 2.68 -17.61
CA LEU A 62 -14.55 2.40 -18.57
C LEU A 62 -14.41 3.16 -19.90
N GLY A 63 -13.71 4.30 -19.91
CA GLY A 63 -13.54 5.18 -21.07
C GLY A 63 -12.33 4.84 -21.93
N GLY A 64 -11.30 4.23 -21.33
CA GLY A 64 -10.11 3.82 -22.05
C GLY A 64 -8.90 3.73 -21.13
N SER A 65 -7.73 3.75 -21.75
CA SER A 65 -6.47 3.74 -21.06
C SER A 65 -5.77 5.07 -21.20
N SER A 66 -5.22 5.54 -20.10
CA SER A 66 -4.31 6.67 -20.08
C SER A 66 -2.92 6.17 -19.80
N TYR A 67 -2.01 6.47 -20.71
CA TYR A 67 -0.58 6.32 -20.51
C TYR A 67 -0.02 7.60 -19.97
N GLU A 68 0.89 7.49 -19.03
CA GLU A 68 1.60 8.66 -18.57
C GLU A 68 2.67 9.05 -19.58
N SER A 69 2.31 9.98 -20.46
CA SER A 69 3.28 10.77 -21.21
C SER A 69 3.83 11.88 -20.30
N GLY A 70 4.47 11.52 -19.19
CA GLY A 70 5.13 12.47 -18.32
C GLY A 70 6.53 12.79 -18.87
N SER A 71 6.87 14.07 -19.01
CA SER A 71 8.26 14.48 -19.26
C SER A 71 9.20 13.74 -18.30
N PHE A 72 10.43 13.41 -18.72
CA PHE A 72 11.47 12.77 -17.92
C PHE A 72 11.56 13.25 -16.45
N PHE A 73 11.23 14.51 -16.18
CA PHE A 73 11.15 15.08 -14.83
C PHE A 73 9.98 14.54 -13.98
N ARG A 74 8.79 14.34 -14.55
CA ARG A 74 7.66 13.71 -13.86
C ARG A 74 7.91 12.23 -13.56
N SER A 75 8.66 11.53 -14.41
CA SER A 75 9.06 10.13 -14.12
C SER A 75 10.10 10.04 -13.00
N LEU A 76 10.94 11.07 -12.81
CA LEU A 76 11.81 11.17 -11.63
C LEU A 76 11.00 11.45 -10.36
N ASP A 77 9.93 12.24 -10.46
CA ASP A 77 9.03 12.52 -9.33
C ASP A 77 8.11 11.33 -8.98
N ARG A 78 7.73 10.48 -9.95
CA ARG A 78 6.79 9.35 -9.74
C ARG A 78 7.39 8.04 -9.24
N LEU A 79 8.72 7.89 -9.25
CA LEU A 79 9.34 6.87 -8.41
C LEU A 79 9.05 7.12 -6.92
N ALA A 80 8.53 8.31 -6.57
CA ALA A 80 8.00 8.62 -5.26
C ALA A 80 6.48 8.36 -5.15
N TYR A 81 5.56 8.95 -5.92
CA TYR A 81 4.13 9.02 -5.53
C TYR A 81 3.16 8.07 -6.30
N ASP A 82 2.76 6.92 -5.70
CA ASP A 82 1.79 5.95 -6.29
C ASP A 82 0.38 5.98 -5.65
N SER A 83 0.03 7.05 -4.92
CA SER A 83 -1.30 7.24 -4.32
C SER A 83 -1.98 8.52 -4.84
N PRO A 84 -3.28 8.48 -5.23
CA PRO A 84 -4.06 9.66 -5.57
C PRO A 84 -4.01 10.74 -4.47
N THR A 85 -4.11 10.33 -3.21
CA THR A 85 -4.07 11.22 -2.04
C THR A 85 -2.72 11.95 -1.95
N LEU A 86 -1.61 11.25 -2.21
CA LEU A 86 -0.29 11.85 -2.21
C LEU A 86 -0.05 12.77 -3.42
N ASN A 87 -0.63 12.43 -4.58
CA ASN A 87 -0.60 13.31 -5.74
C ASN A 87 -1.37 14.62 -5.47
N GLN A 88 -2.50 14.55 -4.77
CA GLN A 88 -3.23 15.73 -4.33
C GLN A 88 -2.39 16.54 -3.32
N LEU A 89 -1.79 15.88 -2.31
CA LEU A 89 -0.88 16.52 -1.36
C LEU A 89 0.28 17.25 -2.08
N ALA A 90 0.81 16.67 -3.16
CA ALA A 90 1.86 17.28 -3.96
C ALA A 90 1.40 18.49 -4.76
N GLN A 91 0.16 18.49 -5.23
CA GLN A 91 -0.44 19.63 -5.93
C GLN A 91 -0.74 20.77 -4.96
N ASP A 92 -1.40 20.44 -3.84
CA ASP A 92 -1.92 21.42 -2.89
C ASP A 92 -0.81 21.99 -1.98
N HIS A 93 0.20 21.18 -1.66
CA HIS A 93 1.23 21.49 -0.66
C HIS A 93 2.66 21.23 -1.17
N SER A 94 2.93 21.53 -2.44
CA SER A 94 4.26 21.33 -3.08
C SER A 94 5.46 21.89 -2.30
N SER A 95 5.27 23.00 -1.55
CA SER A 95 6.34 23.60 -0.74
C SER A 95 6.74 22.72 0.45
N PHE A 96 5.79 22.03 1.06
CA PHE A 96 6.01 21.11 2.17
C PHE A 96 6.75 19.85 1.71
N LEU A 97 6.38 19.31 0.55
CA LEU A 97 7.00 18.11 0.01
C LEU A 97 8.45 18.31 -0.46
N ARG A 98 8.91 19.56 -0.59
CA ARG A 98 10.25 19.84 -1.07
C ARG A 98 11.30 19.31 -0.08
N GLY A 99 12.05 18.30 -0.51
CA GLY A 99 13.13 17.69 0.28
C GLY A 99 12.68 16.49 1.11
N ILE A 100 11.39 16.18 1.12
CA ILE A 100 10.87 14.93 1.65
C ILE A 100 11.17 13.81 0.64
N ARG A 101 11.71 12.70 1.14
CA ARG A 101 12.02 11.49 0.36
C ARG A 101 11.27 10.32 0.97
N GLY A 102 10.74 9.45 0.12
CA GLY A 102 9.86 8.38 0.56
C GLY A 102 8.44 8.91 0.78
N ILE A 103 7.48 8.21 0.19
CA ILE A 103 6.06 8.59 0.23
C ILE A 103 5.26 7.87 1.29
N ASP A 104 5.87 6.85 1.85
CA ASP A 104 5.37 6.18 3.01
C ASP A 104 5.55 7.16 4.19
N ASN A 105 4.68 7.08 5.21
CA ASN A 105 4.79 7.81 6.47
C ASN A 105 4.26 9.26 6.50
N PHE A 106 3.32 9.60 5.61
CA PHE A 106 2.49 10.79 5.80
C PHE A 106 1.31 10.51 6.72
N THR A 107 0.86 11.53 7.43
CA THR A 107 -0.35 11.51 8.25
C THR A 107 -0.95 12.91 8.27
N GLU A 108 -2.26 13.01 8.48
CA GLU A 108 -3.00 14.26 8.50
C GLU A 108 -4.05 14.24 9.61
N ASN A 109 -4.16 15.35 10.33
CA ASN A 109 -5.32 15.64 11.19
C ASN A 109 -5.98 16.95 10.73
N GLU A 110 -6.96 17.46 11.47
CA GLU A 110 -7.68 18.68 11.06
C GLU A 110 -6.78 19.92 10.92
N GLN A 111 -5.71 20.01 11.71
CA GLN A 111 -4.86 21.20 11.82
C GLN A 111 -3.56 21.11 11.00
N MET A 112 -3.02 19.90 10.84
CA MET A 112 -1.65 19.69 10.38
C MET A 112 -1.51 18.48 9.46
N ILE A 113 -0.49 18.52 8.62
CA ILE A 113 0.04 17.37 7.88
C ILE A 113 1.43 17.06 8.45
N GLY A 114 1.66 15.80 8.79
CA GLY A 114 2.92 15.28 9.31
C GLY A 114 3.59 14.31 8.33
N HIS A 115 4.92 14.30 8.34
CA HIS A 115 5.74 13.28 7.69
C HIS A 115 6.87 12.85 8.63
N VAL A 116 7.19 11.56 8.62
CA VAL A 116 8.35 11.03 9.33
C VAL A 116 9.29 10.28 8.39
N GLY A 117 10.51 10.79 8.29
CA GLY A 117 11.65 10.09 7.69
C GLY A 117 12.46 9.32 8.74
N LEU A 118 13.00 8.17 8.36
CA LEU A 118 13.94 7.40 9.18
C LEU A 118 15.27 7.24 8.45
N ASP A 119 16.35 7.76 9.05
CA ASP A 119 17.72 7.45 8.64
C ASP A 119 18.38 6.55 9.67
N ILE A 120 19.18 5.58 9.22
CA ILE A 120 19.99 4.70 10.08
C ILE A 120 21.45 5.03 9.85
N ARG A 121 22.20 5.30 10.92
CA ARG A 121 23.65 5.56 10.83
C ARG A 121 24.44 4.68 11.78
N SER A 122 25.47 4.03 11.26
CA SER A 122 26.48 3.35 12.08
C SER A 122 27.22 4.37 12.95
N THR A 123 27.56 3.97 14.17
CA THR A 123 28.44 4.75 15.04
C THR A 123 29.89 4.27 14.93
N GLU A 124 30.80 4.94 15.64
CA GLU A 124 32.22 4.53 15.71
C GLU A 124 32.39 3.15 16.36
N ASN A 125 31.46 2.74 17.23
CA ASN A 125 31.47 1.43 17.86
C ASN A 125 30.81 0.39 16.93
N PRO A 126 31.53 -0.69 16.57
CA PRO A 126 30.94 -1.77 15.79
C PRO A 126 29.68 -2.36 16.47
N GLY A 127 28.56 -2.37 15.75
CA GLY A 127 27.27 -2.89 16.23
C GLY A 127 26.36 -1.89 16.94
N ASP A 128 26.83 -0.67 17.18
CA ASP A 128 26.00 0.43 17.68
C ASP A 128 25.51 1.27 16.49
N GLN A 129 24.20 1.50 16.43
CA GLN A 129 23.54 2.29 15.40
C GLN A 129 22.72 3.45 16.01
N LYS A 130 22.47 4.48 15.22
CA LYS A 130 21.59 5.59 15.59
C LYS A 130 20.43 5.63 14.62
N LEU A 131 19.22 5.56 15.17
CA LEU A 131 18.01 5.88 14.44
C LEU A 131 17.83 7.40 14.49
N ILE A 132 17.68 8.02 13.33
CA ILE A 132 17.48 9.46 13.22
C ILE A 132 16.11 9.66 12.59
N PHE A 133 15.14 10.04 13.43
CA PHE A 133 13.80 10.39 12.99
C PHE A 133 13.79 11.85 12.57
N LYS A 134 13.32 12.12 11.35
CA LYS A 134 13.11 13.45 10.79
C LYS A 134 11.62 13.71 10.73
N VAL A 135 11.12 14.53 11.64
CA VAL A 135 9.71 14.91 11.67
C VAL A 135 9.56 16.22 10.89
N SER A 136 8.68 16.23 9.90
CA SER A 136 8.28 17.42 9.15
C SER A 136 6.80 17.68 9.34
N LEU A 137 6.43 18.93 9.58
CA LEU A 137 5.06 19.36 9.86
C LEU A 137 4.69 20.52 8.92
N TYR A 138 3.47 20.50 8.44
CA TYR A 138 2.81 21.60 7.75
C TYR A 138 1.55 21.99 8.50
N ASP A 139 1.51 23.23 8.97
CA ASP A 139 0.33 23.80 9.61
C ASP A 139 -0.62 24.36 8.53
N LYS A 140 -1.87 23.90 8.51
CA LYS A 140 -2.80 24.24 7.43
C LYS A 140 -3.35 25.67 7.53
N GLU A 141 -3.39 26.24 8.73
CA GLU A 141 -3.94 27.57 8.98
C GLU A 141 -2.90 28.65 8.62
N SER A 142 -1.74 28.57 9.25
CA SER A 142 -0.61 29.49 9.03
C SER A 142 0.11 29.24 7.70
N LYS A 143 -0.01 28.03 7.13
CA LYS A 143 0.74 27.56 5.96
C LYS A 143 2.25 27.48 6.20
N ASP A 144 2.66 27.40 7.46
CA ASP A 144 4.05 27.32 7.84
C ASP A 144 4.55 25.88 7.85
N ASN A 145 5.80 25.71 7.40
CA ASN A 145 6.53 24.45 7.46
C ASN A 145 7.49 24.48 8.65
N SER A 146 7.51 23.40 9.43
CA SER A 146 8.52 23.20 10.46
C SER A 146 9.08 21.78 10.41
N SER A 147 10.30 21.59 10.90
CA SER A 147 10.89 20.26 11.03
C SER A 147 11.85 20.19 12.19
N PHE A 148 12.06 18.98 12.69
CA PHE A 148 13.05 18.68 13.72
C PHE A 148 13.56 17.25 13.59
N GLN A 149 14.67 16.97 14.28
CA GLN A 149 15.29 15.65 14.26
C GLN A 149 15.45 15.12 15.67
N VAL A 150 15.14 13.84 15.85
CA VAL A 150 15.33 13.13 17.12
C VAL A 150 16.24 11.93 16.87
N ILE A 151 17.33 11.86 17.63
CA ILE A 151 18.31 10.78 17.54
C ILE A 151 18.04 9.81 18.67
N VAL A 152 17.71 8.57 18.33
CA VAL A 152 17.51 7.47 19.29
C VAL A 152 18.72 6.53 19.19
N PRO A 153 19.59 6.48 20.22
CA PRO A 153 20.71 5.55 20.24
C PRO A 153 20.19 4.12 20.42
N LYS A 154 20.60 3.20 19.54
CA LYS A 154 20.19 1.80 19.58
C LYS A 154 21.36 0.85 19.38
N LYS A 155 21.30 -0.29 20.05
CA LYS A 155 22.22 -1.41 19.81
C LYS A 155 21.54 -2.40 18.88
N ILE A 156 21.59 -2.12 17.57
CA ILE A 156 21.02 -3.03 16.58
C ILE A 156 21.99 -4.18 16.38
N ARG A 157 21.75 -5.28 17.11
CA ARG A 157 22.59 -6.47 17.09
C ARG A 157 22.43 -7.18 15.74
N GLY A 158 23.49 -7.12 14.93
CA GLY A 158 23.56 -7.93 13.70
C GLY A 158 23.88 -7.16 12.43
N GLY A 159 24.90 -6.30 12.45
CA GLY A 159 25.76 -5.89 11.30
C GLY A 159 25.14 -5.15 10.10
N ASN A 160 23.91 -5.47 9.70
CA ASN A 160 23.20 -5.04 8.50
C ASN A 160 21.76 -4.63 8.84
N GLY A 161 21.54 -4.01 9.99
CA GLY A 161 20.20 -3.69 10.51
C GLY A 161 19.40 -2.79 9.55
N TYR A 162 18.42 -3.38 8.88
CA TYR A 162 17.37 -2.65 8.18
C TYR A 162 16.24 -2.41 9.16
N CYS A 163 15.88 -1.15 9.41
CA CYS A 163 14.66 -0.79 10.13
C CYS A 163 13.75 -0.02 9.18
N GLY A 164 12.45 -0.14 9.36
CA GLY A 164 11.46 0.59 8.57
C GLY A 164 10.36 1.17 9.44
N ILE A 165 9.67 2.16 8.91
CA ILE A 165 8.43 2.67 9.49
C ILE A 165 7.28 1.88 8.88
N ASP A 166 6.39 1.42 9.74
CA ASP A 166 5.19 0.66 9.40
C ASP A 166 3.93 1.53 9.49
N TYR A 167 3.87 2.43 10.46
CA TYR A 167 2.71 3.28 10.69
C TYR A 167 3.09 4.62 11.31
N VAL A 168 2.36 5.69 10.96
CA VAL A 168 2.50 7.02 11.56
C VAL A 168 1.13 7.62 11.78
N TRP A 169 0.91 8.23 12.93
CA TRP A 169 -0.28 9.06 13.17
C TRP A 169 0.03 10.30 13.98
N LEU A 170 -0.76 11.35 13.72
CA LEU A 170 -0.61 12.66 14.33
C LEU A 170 -1.71 12.91 15.37
N GLU A 171 -1.29 13.28 16.57
CA GLU A 171 -2.15 13.83 17.62
C GLU A 171 -1.90 15.34 17.76
N ALA A 172 -2.69 16.02 18.59
CA ALA A 172 -2.59 17.46 18.76
C ALA A 172 -1.18 17.95 19.18
N GLN A 173 -0.47 17.19 20.02
CA GLN A 173 0.84 17.58 20.58
C GLN A 173 1.94 16.54 20.38
N ALA A 174 1.64 15.45 19.67
CA ALA A 174 2.58 14.37 19.46
C ALA A 174 2.44 13.76 18.06
N ILE A 175 3.54 13.21 17.56
CA ILE A 175 3.52 12.30 16.42
C ILE A 175 4.02 10.94 16.90
N ASN A 176 3.29 9.91 16.51
CA ASN A 176 3.56 8.54 16.90
C ASN A 176 4.00 7.73 15.68
N VAL A 177 4.93 6.82 15.89
CA VAL A 177 5.59 6.08 14.82
C VAL A 177 5.76 4.63 15.26
N ILE A 178 5.20 3.71 14.49
CA ILE A 178 5.46 2.27 14.64
C ILE A 178 6.57 1.91 13.65
N THR A 179 7.61 1.29 14.15
CA THR A 179 8.71 0.76 13.33
C THR A 179 8.89 -0.72 13.56
N TRP A 180 9.46 -1.40 12.57
CA TRP A 180 10.00 -2.74 12.75
C TRP A 180 11.52 -2.69 12.76
N GLU A 181 12.11 -3.47 13.66
CA GLU A 181 13.55 -3.61 13.85
C GLU A 181 13.94 -5.10 13.80
N PRO A 182 15.07 -5.49 13.19
CA PRO A 182 15.49 -6.89 13.19
C PRO A 182 15.87 -7.33 14.60
N TYR A 183 15.28 -8.42 15.06
CA TYR A 183 15.54 -8.99 16.38
C TYR A 183 15.68 -10.52 16.30
N LYS A 184 16.90 -11.01 16.61
CA LYS A 184 17.26 -12.44 16.46
C LYS A 184 16.93 -12.95 15.04
N SER A 185 16.02 -13.92 14.92
CA SER A 185 15.56 -14.51 13.65
C SER A 185 14.23 -13.89 13.16
N SER A 186 13.85 -12.73 13.69
CA SER A 186 12.53 -12.12 13.53
C SER A 186 12.63 -10.58 13.52
N TYR A 187 11.51 -9.91 13.74
CA TYR A 187 11.40 -8.47 13.93
C TYR A 187 10.76 -8.13 15.28
N GLU A 188 11.14 -6.99 15.84
CA GLU A 188 10.54 -6.35 17.01
C GLU A 188 9.84 -5.08 16.57
N LEU A 189 8.60 -4.88 17.01
CA LEU A 189 7.86 -3.66 16.75
C LEU A 189 8.07 -2.66 17.89
N HIS A 190 8.41 -1.42 17.53
CA HIS A 190 8.55 -0.32 18.47
C HIS A 190 7.52 0.77 18.18
N LEU A 191 6.91 1.29 19.24
CA LEU A 191 6.16 2.54 19.24
C LEU A 191 7.04 3.66 19.79
N TYR A 192 7.35 4.62 18.92
CA TYR A 192 7.97 5.87 19.29
C TYR A 192 6.94 7.00 19.34
N ARG A 193 6.95 7.77 20.43
CA ARG A 193 6.14 8.98 20.57
C ARG A 193 7.04 10.20 20.67
N PHE A 194 6.86 11.17 19.79
CA PHE A 194 7.64 12.40 19.76
C PHE A 194 6.77 13.60 20.11
N SER A 195 7.26 14.47 20.99
CA SER A 195 6.60 15.75 21.30
C SER A 195 6.81 16.73 20.15
N LEU A 196 5.74 17.37 19.69
CA LEU A 196 5.83 18.44 18.69
C LEU A 196 6.37 19.74 19.30
N ASP A 197 5.99 20.03 20.56
CA ASP A 197 6.41 21.23 21.29
C ASP A 197 7.87 21.14 21.75
N GLN A 198 8.22 20.04 22.43
CA GLN A 198 9.56 19.84 22.98
C GLN A 198 10.56 19.35 21.93
N LYS A 199 10.08 18.88 20.77
CA LYS A 199 10.89 18.35 19.67
C LYS A 199 11.82 17.21 20.13
N SER A 200 11.29 16.34 20.98
CA SER A 200 12.04 15.30 21.69
C SER A 200 11.28 13.98 21.72
N LEU A 201 12.00 12.89 22.03
CA LEU A 201 11.40 11.58 22.29
C LEU A 201 10.70 11.59 23.65
N LEU A 202 9.41 11.27 23.67
CA LEU A 202 8.63 11.08 24.88
C LEU A 202 8.62 9.61 25.32
N GLN A 203 8.55 8.68 24.36
CA GLN A 203 8.41 7.26 24.64
C GLN A 203 9.05 6.40 23.55
N ASP A 204 9.71 5.32 23.97
CA ASP A 204 10.12 4.17 23.16
C ASP A 204 9.55 2.94 23.87
N LYS A 205 8.52 2.32 23.27
CA LYS A 205 7.80 1.16 23.83
C LYS A 205 7.90 0.01 22.85
N ILE A 206 8.37 -1.15 23.31
CA ILE A 206 8.27 -2.39 22.55
C ILE A 206 6.80 -2.82 22.54
N MET A 207 6.26 -3.07 21.34
CA MET A 207 4.88 -3.50 21.14
C MET A 207 4.71 -5.01 21.11
N ASN A 208 5.80 -5.75 20.93
CA ASN A 208 5.78 -7.21 21.01
C ASN A 208 5.30 -7.60 22.43
N PRO A 209 4.41 -8.60 22.56
CA PRO A 209 3.99 -9.09 23.86
C PRO A 209 5.22 -9.63 24.57
N ASP A 210 5.53 -9.03 25.72
CA ASP A 210 6.59 -9.49 26.60
C ASP A 210 6.36 -10.98 26.99
N GLU A 211 7.46 -11.73 27.07
CA GLU A 211 7.62 -13.01 27.81
C GLU A 211 7.51 -14.37 27.08
N MET A 212 7.13 -14.48 25.80
CA MET A 212 7.20 -15.78 25.09
C MET A 212 8.21 -15.74 23.95
N GLU A 213 9.33 -16.47 24.09
CA GLU A 213 10.39 -16.61 23.05
C GLU A 213 9.86 -17.09 21.69
N ASP A 214 8.63 -17.62 21.67
CA ASP A 214 7.99 -18.29 20.54
C ASP A 214 6.79 -17.52 19.98
N THR A 215 6.73 -16.21 20.22
CA THR A 215 5.71 -15.34 19.61
C THR A 215 6.34 -14.22 18.78
N ASN A 216 5.67 -13.90 17.67
CA ASN A 216 6.05 -12.79 16.81
C ASN A 216 4.82 -11.99 16.40
N LEU A 217 4.98 -10.69 16.20
CA LEU A 217 3.90 -9.78 15.84
C LEU A 217 4.25 -9.14 14.49
N GLY A 218 3.42 -9.37 13.48
CA GLY A 218 3.56 -8.76 12.16
C GLY A 218 2.40 -7.82 11.89
N LEU A 219 2.68 -6.65 11.32
CA LEU A 219 1.63 -5.74 10.86
C LEU A 219 0.82 -6.42 9.74
N LEU A 220 -0.49 -6.53 9.93
CA LEU A 220 -1.41 -7.04 8.91
C LEU A 220 -2.10 -5.89 8.18
N ILE A 221 -2.62 -4.91 8.94
CA ILE A 221 -3.28 -3.72 8.41
C ILE A 221 -2.73 -2.48 9.12
N GLY A 222 -2.11 -1.61 8.32
CA GLY A 222 -1.71 -0.26 8.69
C GLY A 222 -0.97 0.43 7.54
N GLY A 223 -1.12 1.76 7.44
CA GLY A 223 -0.21 2.78 6.86
C GLY A 223 0.28 2.56 5.44
N ARG A 224 1.07 1.51 5.24
CA ARG A 224 1.56 1.06 3.93
C ARG A 224 0.49 0.34 3.10
N TYR A 225 -0.53 -0.24 3.73
CA TYR A 225 -1.52 -1.10 3.06
C TYR A 225 -2.93 -0.47 2.94
N GLU A 226 -3.14 0.72 3.49
CA GLU A 226 -4.45 1.39 3.48
C GLU A 226 -4.56 2.36 2.29
N GLN A 227 -5.73 2.38 1.64
CA GLN A 227 -5.97 3.22 0.45
C GLN A 227 -6.04 4.72 0.73
N ASP A 228 -6.37 5.12 1.96
CA ASP A 228 -6.39 6.52 2.41
C ASP A 228 -5.33 6.74 3.50
N SER A 229 -4.05 6.62 3.11
CA SER A 229 -2.92 6.57 4.03
C SER A 229 -2.70 7.84 4.87
N LEU A 230 -3.40 8.94 4.59
CA LEU A 230 -3.28 10.17 5.38
C LEU A 230 -4.12 10.13 6.65
N LYS A 231 -5.27 9.47 6.63
CA LYS A 231 -6.15 9.36 7.79
C LYS A 231 -5.85 8.09 8.55
N HIS A 232 -5.71 8.22 9.86
CA HIS A 232 -5.49 7.05 10.70
C HIS A 232 -6.83 6.42 11.11
N ASN A 233 -6.90 5.10 11.10
CA ASN A 233 -7.96 4.37 11.79
C ASN A 233 -7.74 4.48 13.31
N ARG A 234 -8.78 4.21 14.10
CA ARG A 234 -8.63 4.12 15.57
C ARG A 234 -7.71 2.98 15.97
N ASN A 235 -7.75 1.89 15.19
CA ASN A 235 -7.06 0.65 15.47
C ASN A 235 -5.99 0.38 14.41
N VAL A 236 -4.87 -0.22 14.83
CA VAL A 236 -3.90 -0.86 13.94
C VAL A 236 -3.99 -2.37 14.15
N ILE A 237 -4.06 -3.13 13.06
CA ILE A 237 -4.30 -4.59 13.14
C ILE A 237 -3.02 -5.36 12.86
N PHE A 238 -2.70 -6.22 13.79
CA PHE A 238 -1.56 -7.11 13.73
C PHE A 238 -2.00 -8.56 13.62
N GLN A 239 -1.14 -9.34 13.00
CA GLN A 239 -1.18 -10.80 13.08
C GLN A 239 -0.10 -11.26 14.06
N ARG A 240 -0.52 -11.97 15.09
CA ARG A 240 0.38 -12.63 16.04
C ARG A 240 0.61 -14.07 15.59
N TYR A 241 1.87 -14.48 15.55
CA TYR A 241 2.31 -15.80 15.16
C TYR A 241 2.82 -16.53 16.39
N PHE A 242 2.37 -17.76 16.58
CA PHE A 242 2.87 -18.69 17.59
C PHE A 242 3.68 -19.77 16.90
N TYR A 243 4.83 -20.11 17.47
CA TYR A 243 5.72 -21.14 16.92
C TYR A 243 5.76 -22.36 17.83
N ASP A 244 5.81 -23.54 17.24
CA ASP A 244 6.14 -24.76 17.99
C ASP A 244 7.64 -24.80 18.28
N ASN A 245 7.99 -25.20 19.51
CA ASN A 245 9.36 -25.34 20.01
C ASN A 245 10.14 -26.53 19.41
N ASN A 246 9.85 -26.91 18.18
CA ASN A 246 10.55 -27.96 17.45
C ASN A 246 11.74 -27.38 16.68
N ASP A 247 12.69 -28.23 16.26
CA ASP A 247 13.92 -27.85 15.54
C ASP A 247 13.68 -26.97 14.29
N THR A 248 12.46 -26.95 13.75
CA THR A 248 12.10 -26.26 12.51
C THR A 248 11.32 -24.96 12.67
N LYS A 249 11.02 -24.48 13.90
CA LYS A 249 10.20 -23.26 14.17
C LYS A 249 9.01 -23.12 13.19
N THR A 250 8.09 -24.08 13.23
CA THR A 250 6.86 -24.03 12.43
C THR A 250 5.82 -23.16 13.11
N VAL A 251 5.11 -22.33 12.35
CA VAL A 251 3.96 -21.57 12.87
C VAL A 251 2.86 -22.56 13.25
N SER A 252 2.52 -22.60 14.54
CA SER A 252 1.50 -23.49 15.10
C SER A 252 0.11 -22.86 15.09
N HIS A 253 0.05 -21.55 15.35
CA HIS A 253 -1.18 -20.80 15.41
C HIS A 253 -0.97 -19.33 15.01
N LYS A 254 -2.05 -18.69 14.57
CA LYS A 254 -2.09 -17.27 14.19
C LYS A 254 -3.34 -16.64 14.78
N GLU A 255 -3.18 -15.44 15.32
CA GLU A 255 -4.28 -14.65 15.90
C GLU A 255 -4.27 -13.23 15.36
N LEU A 256 -5.44 -12.59 15.36
CA LEU A 256 -5.52 -11.15 15.14
C LEU A 256 -5.50 -10.38 16.46
N VAL A 257 -4.84 -9.23 16.41
CA VAL A 257 -4.68 -8.36 17.56
C VAL A 257 -4.90 -6.91 17.10
N ALA A 258 -5.75 -6.18 17.79
CA ALA A 258 -5.98 -4.76 17.55
C ALA A 258 -5.19 -3.92 18.57
N TYR A 259 -4.48 -2.91 18.09
CA TYR A 259 -3.90 -1.87 18.93
C TYR A 259 -4.75 -0.60 18.84
N ASP A 260 -5.39 -0.22 19.93
CA ASP A 260 -6.21 1.00 20.02
C ASP A 260 -5.29 2.20 20.29
N LEU A 261 -5.20 3.09 19.29
CA LEU A 261 -4.32 4.26 19.32
C LEU A 261 -4.73 5.29 20.38
N ASN A 262 -5.97 5.25 20.87
CA ASN A 262 -6.46 6.24 21.84
C ASN A 262 -6.08 5.92 23.28
N ASN A 263 -5.83 4.65 23.61
CA ASN A 263 -5.60 4.21 24.99
C ASN A 263 -4.35 3.33 25.16
N ASP A 264 -3.57 3.14 24.09
CA ASP A 264 -2.33 2.38 24.07
C ASP A 264 -2.47 0.91 24.50
N LYS A 265 -3.64 0.31 24.24
CA LYS A 265 -3.94 -1.09 24.56
C LYS A 265 -3.91 -1.98 23.34
N LEU A 266 -3.27 -3.13 23.53
CA LEU A 266 -3.24 -4.24 22.59
C LEU A 266 -4.27 -5.27 23.04
N GLU A 267 -5.32 -5.49 22.25
CA GLU A 267 -6.41 -6.44 22.55
C GLU A 267 -6.46 -7.56 21.50
N GLN A 268 -6.59 -8.80 21.98
CA GLN A 268 -6.81 -9.94 21.09
C GLN A 268 -8.22 -9.87 20.49
N ILE A 269 -8.31 -10.17 19.19
CA ILE A 269 -9.59 -10.36 18.52
C ILE A 269 -9.96 -11.84 18.65
N GLU A 270 -10.70 -12.15 19.71
CA GLU A 270 -11.17 -13.52 19.98
C GLU A 270 -12.36 -13.87 19.08
N ASN A 271 -12.08 -14.61 18.01
CA ASN A 271 -13.13 -15.15 17.14
C ASN A 271 -12.64 -16.40 16.41
N ASP A 272 -13.33 -17.53 16.64
CA ASP A 272 -12.95 -18.83 16.08
C ASP A 272 -12.95 -18.85 14.55
N GLN A 273 -13.90 -18.15 13.89
CA GLN A 273 -13.99 -18.10 12.43
C GLN A 273 -12.81 -17.34 11.82
N LEU A 274 -12.43 -16.20 12.41
CA LEU A 274 -11.23 -15.48 12.00
C LEU A 274 -9.98 -16.32 12.23
N ASN A 275 -9.86 -16.96 13.40
CA ASN A 275 -8.72 -17.82 13.73
C ASN A 275 -8.59 -19.01 12.78
N GLU A 276 -9.70 -19.65 12.40
CA GLU A 276 -9.73 -20.72 11.41
C GLU A 276 -9.24 -20.23 10.04
N MET A 277 -9.73 -19.06 9.61
CA MET A 277 -9.30 -18.42 8.36
C MET A 277 -7.79 -18.16 8.34
N LEU A 278 -7.19 -17.76 9.46
CA LEU A 278 -5.74 -17.53 9.58
C LEU A 278 -4.94 -18.84 9.63
N SER A 279 -5.49 -19.89 10.24
CA SER A 279 -4.81 -21.15 10.56
C SER A 279 -4.54 -22.06 9.37
N SER A 280 -5.14 -21.80 8.19
CA SER A 280 -4.86 -22.65 7.03
C SER A 280 -3.41 -22.44 6.53
N ASN A 281 -2.61 -23.52 6.59
CA ASN A 281 -1.17 -23.59 6.29
C ASN A 281 -0.80 -23.40 4.81
N MET A 282 -1.77 -23.10 3.94
CA MET A 282 -1.44 -22.80 2.55
C MET A 282 -1.03 -21.34 2.43
N ASP A 283 0.01 -21.08 1.65
CA ASP A 283 0.45 -19.76 1.15
C ASP A 283 -0.63 -19.10 0.26
N SER A 284 -1.91 -19.30 0.55
CA SER A 284 -3.00 -18.59 -0.09
C SER A 284 -2.93 -17.13 0.34
N GLU A 285 -2.96 -16.25 -0.67
CA GLU A 285 -2.93 -14.81 -0.51
C GLU A 285 -4.08 -14.36 0.40
N LEU A 286 -3.72 -13.88 1.60
CA LEU A 286 -4.64 -13.22 2.52
C LEU A 286 -4.62 -11.73 2.19
N TYR A 287 -5.75 -11.22 1.72
CA TYR A 287 -5.96 -9.79 1.56
C TYR A 287 -6.73 -9.26 2.76
N SER A 288 -6.41 -8.05 3.17
CA SER A 288 -7.02 -7.44 4.34
C SER A 288 -7.25 -5.95 4.12
N ALA A 289 -8.31 -5.42 4.72
CA ALA A 289 -8.63 -4.00 4.72
C ALA A 289 -9.31 -3.63 6.04
N LEU A 290 -9.08 -2.39 6.48
CA LEU A 290 -9.74 -1.79 7.64
C LEU A 290 -10.50 -0.54 7.18
N THR A 291 -11.80 -0.49 7.47
CA THR A 291 -12.65 0.67 7.18
C THR A 291 -13.33 1.08 8.48
N GLY A 292 -12.81 2.12 9.13
CA GLY A 292 -13.20 2.47 10.49
C GLY A 292 -12.80 1.35 11.46
N ASP A 293 -13.78 0.74 12.12
CA ASP A 293 -13.58 -0.39 13.04
C ASP A 293 -13.94 -1.75 12.41
N VAL A 294 -14.16 -1.80 11.09
CA VAL A 294 -14.52 -3.04 10.39
C VAL A 294 -13.31 -3.63 9.66
N ILE A 295 -12.87 -4.81 10.11
CA ILE A 295 -11.88 -5.62 9.41
C ILE A 295 -12.59 -6.41 8.32
N THR A 296 -12.06 -6.35 7.10
CA THR A 296 -12.44 -7.25 6.02
C THR A 296 -11.25 -8.12 5.65
N LEU A 297 -11.38 -9.43 5.83
CA LEU A 297 -10.40 -10.40 5.38
C LEU A 297 -10.92 -11.12 4.14
N THR A 298 -10.03 -11.39 3.19
CA THR A 298 -10.33 -12.14 1.97
C THR A 298 -9.26 -13.19 1.73
N LYS A 299 -9.66 -14.44 1.53
CA LYS A 299 -8.72 -15.57 1.34
C LYS A 299 -9.27 -16.57 0.35
N VAL A 300 -8.40 -17.15 -0.46
CA VAL A 300 -8.76 -18.28 -1.33
C VAL A 300 -8.75 -19.57 -0.51
N ILE A 301 -9.87 -20.30 -0.49
CA ILE A 301 -10.02 -21.58 0.19
C ILE A 301 -10.14 -22.72 -0.81
N GLY A 302 -9.40 -23.80 -0.55
CA GLY A 302 -9.43 -25.04 -1.33
C GLY A 302 -9.07 -24.91 -2.81
N ASN A 303 -8.47 -23.80 -3.25
CA ASN A 303 -8.19 -23.48 -4.66
C ASN A 303 -9.44 -23.38 -5.56
N HIS A 304 -10.61 -23.08 -5.01
CA HIS A 304 -11.83 -22.96 -5.83
C HIS A 304 -12.72 -21.81 -5.40
N ASP A 305 -12.64 -21.38 -4.15
CA ASP A 305 -13.53 -20.35 -3.62
C ASP A 305 -12.76 -19.20 -2.97
N LEU A 306 -13.35 -18.01 -3.03
CA LEU A 306 -12.94 -16.80 -2.33
C LEU A 306 -13.85 -16.62 -1.11
N GLN A 307 -13.28 -16.76 0.08
CA GLN A 307 -13.96 -16.47 1.34
C GLN A 307 -13.72 -15.01 1.73
N ILE A 308 -14.79 -14.30 2.08
CA ILE A 308 -14.74 -12.93 2.59
C ILE A 308 -15.40 -12.90 3.96
N VAL A 309 -14.67 -12.37 4.94
CA VAL A 309 -15.13 -12.24 6.33
C VAL A 309 -15.08 -10.79 6.76
N ARG A 310 -16.15 -10.31 7.40
CA ARG A 310 -16.23 -8.97 8.00
C ARG A 310 -16.45 -9.03 9.50
N TYR A 311 -15.62 -8.32 10.24
CA TYR A 311 -15.66 -8.28 11.70
C TYR A 311 -15.63 -6.84 12.20
N GLN A 312 -16.57 -6.50 13.08
CA GLN A 312 -16.65 -5.21 13.77
C GLN A 312 -15.90 -5.28 15.10
N ILE A 313 -14.78 -4.56 15.21
CA ILE A 313 -13.89 -4.61 16.38
C ILE A 313 -14.60 -4.06 17.62
N ALA A 314 -15.25 -2.91 17.51
CA ALA A 314 -15.85 -2.23 18.66
C ALA A 314 -17.00 -3.03 19.30
N GLU A 315 -17.79 -3.73 18.48
CA GLU A 315 -18.91 -4.56 18.92
C GLU A 315 -18.51 -6.03 19.16
N LYS A 316 -17.27 -6.40 18.85
CA LYS A 316 -16.75 -7.78 18.87
C LYS A 316 -17.65 -8.77 18.13
N LYS A 317 -18.13 -8.37 16.95
CA LYS A 317 -19.21 -9.06 16.23
C LYS A 317 -18.89 -9.29 14.77
N MET A 318 -19.24 -10.48 14.28
CA MET A 318 -19.26 -10.80 12.85
C MET A 318 -20.37 -10.02 12.15
N LEU A 319 -20.01 -9.25 11.13
CA LEU A 319 -20.97 -8.53 10.28
C LEU A 319 -21.47 -9.41 9.13
N GLY A 320 -20.61 -10.30 8.65
CA GLY A 320 -20.96 -11.23 7.58
C GLY A 320 -19.80 -12.11 7.20
N GLU A 321 -20.16 -13.28 6.67
CA GLU A 321 -19.25 -14.22 6.04
C GLU A 321 -19.95 -14.77 4.80
N PHE A 322 -19.23 -14.79 3.68
CA PHE A 322 -19.72 -15.41 2.47
C PHE A 322 -18.57 -15.95 1.64
N THR A 323 -18.91 -16.93 0.81
CA THR A 323 -17.99 -17.65 -0.04
C THR A 323 -18.49 -17.55 -1.47
N LEU A 324 -17.61 -17.15 -2.38
CA LEU A 324 -17.88 -17.02 -3.80
C LEU A 324 -16.98 -17.94 -4.58
N SER A 325 -17.53 -18.69 -5.53
CA SER A 325 -16.69 -19.51 -6.39
C SER A 325 -15.80 -18.62 -7.27
N LEU A 326 -14.51 -18.93 -7.36
CA LEU A 326 -13.60 -18.28 -8.30
C LEU A 326 -14.13 -18.39 -9.74
N LYS A 327 -14.85 -19.46 -10.06
CA LYS A 327 -15.51 -19.62 -11.36
C LYS A 327 -16.57 -18.56 -11.61
N ASP A 328 -17.38 -18.24 -10.60
CA ASP A 328 -18.43 -17.22 -10.71
C ASP A 328 -17.81 -15.82 -10.87
N LEU A 329 -16.67 -15.59 -10.21
CA LEU A 329 -15.85 -14.39 -10.36
C LEU A 329 -15.02 -14.36 -11.66
N ARG A 330 -15.06 -15.43 -12.45
CA ARG A 330 -14.22 -15.64 -13.65
C ARG A 330 -12.73 -15.50 -13.35
N LEU A 331 -12.27 -15.98 -12.19
CA LEU A 331 -10.90 -15.94 -11.70
C LEU A 331 -10.24 -17.33 -11.76
N THR A 332 -8.90 -17.35 -11.77
CA THR A 332 -8.09 -18.56 -11.57
C THR A 332 -7.51 -18.65 -10.17
N VAL A 333 -7.09 -19.86 -9.81
CA VAL A 333 -6.24 -20.09 -8.65
C VAL A 333 -4.92 -19.36 -8.83
N GLY A 334 -4.52 -18.56 -7.84
CA GLY A 334 -3.33 -17.71 -7.92
C GLY A 334 -3.42 -16.59 -8.96
N GLY A 335 -4.63 -16.33 -9.47
CA GLY A 335 -4.89 -15.27 -10.44
C GLY A 335 -5.40 -13.97 -9.82
N ILE A 336 -5.47 -13.85 -8.49
CA ILE A 336 -5.93 -12.62 -7.84
C ILE A 336 -4.74 -11.67 -7.73
N TYR A 337 -4.87 -10.49 -8.34
CA TYR A 337 -3.83 -9.47 -8.31
C TYR A 337 -4.00 -8.55 -7.11
N SER A 338 -5.24 -8.18 -6.81
CA SER A 338 -5.55 -7.37 -5.63
C SER A 338 -7.01 -7.53 -5.21
N VAL A 339 -7.24 -7.28 -3.93
CA VAL A 339 -8.56 -7.05 -3.35
C VAL A 339 -8.53 -5.68 -2.70
N THR A 340 -9.53 -4.87 -2.99
CA THR A 340 -9.66 -3.51 -2.49
C THR A 340 -11.04 -3.34 -1.87
N VAL A 341 -11.12 -2.78 -0.67
CA VAL A 341 -12.39 -2.47 -0.03
C VAL A 341 -12.60 -0.98 -0.02
N LYS A 342 -13.75 -0.54 -0.53
CA LYS A 342 -14.21 0.85 -0.44
C LYS A 342 -15.70 0.86 -0.19
N ASP A 343 -16.11 1.62 0.83
CA ASP A 343 -17.48 1.66 1.32
C ASP A 343 -17.98 0.24 1.65
N ASP A 344 -19.17 -0.16 1.18
CA ASP A 344 -19.72 -1.51 1.33
C ASP A 344 -19.46 -2.41 0.11
N ARG A 345 -18.29 -2.23 -0.54
CA ARG A 345 -17.90 -3.00 -1.72
C ARG A 345 -16.49 -3.57 -1.58
N ALA A 346 -16.34 -4.83 -1.98
CA ALA A 346 -15.05 -5.43 -2.27
C ALA A 346 -14.84 -5.51 -3.78
N TYR A 347 -13.74 -4.95 -4.25
CA TYR A 347 -13.32 -4.94 -5.64
C TYR A 347 -12.18 -5.92 -5.81
N VAL A 348 -12.37 -6.92 -6.66
CA VAL A 348 -11.40 -8.00 -6.89
C VAL A 348 -10.88 -7.88 -8.31
N LEU A 349 -9.56 -7.67 -8.43
CA LEU A 349 -8.84 -7.69 -9.69
C LEU A 349 -8.09 -9.00 -9.82
N GLY A 350 -8.18 -9.64 -10.99
CA GLY A 350 -7.38 -10.83 -11.25
C GLY A 350 -7.42 -11.27 -12.70
N SER A 351 -7.04 -12.52 -12.97
CA SER A 351 -7.05 -13.11 -14.31
C SER A 351 -8.04 -14.24 -14.47
N SER A 352 -8.59 -14.37 -15.69
CA SER A 352 -9.51 -15.43 -16.04
C SER A 352 -8.81 -16.72 -16.50
N ASN A 353 -9.46 -17.86 -16.25
CA ASN A 353 -9.00 -19.17 -16.72
C ASN A 353 -9.31 -19.36 -18.21
N THR A 354 -8.55 -18.70 -19.08
CA THR A 354 -8.49 -19.04 -20.49
C THR A 354 -7.22 -19.84 -20.72
N THR A 355 -7.36 -21.15 -20.94
CA THR A 355 -6.27 -22.02 -21.39
C THR A 355 -5.67 -21.43 -22.66
N GLY A 356 -4.43 -20.92 -22.58
CA GLY A 356 -3.74 -20.22 -23.67
C GLY A 356 -3.08 -18.93 -23.20
N PHE A 357 -2.18 -18.36 -24.01
CA PHE A 357 -1.40 -17.14 -23.73
C PHE A 357 -2.25 -15.83 -23.68
N THR A 358 -3.56 -15.93 -23.45
CA THR A 358 -4.50 -14.80 -23.49
C THR A 358 -5.40 -14.84 -22.26
N GLN A 359 -4.80 -14.79 -21.08
CA GLN A 359 -5.53 -14.51 -19.84
C GLN A 359 -6.01 -13.06 -19.90
N MET A 360 -7.33 -12.86 -19.96
CA MET A 360 -7.90 -11.53 -19.89
C MET A 360 -8.11 -11.17 -18.42
N PRO A 361 -7.61 -10.02 -17.96
CA PRO A 361 -7.88 -9.57 -16.61
C PRO A 361 -9.36 -9.28 -16.40
N VAL A 362 -9.86 -9.58 -15.21
CA VAL A 362 -11.24 -9.37 -14.81
C VAL A 362 -11.30 -8.50 -13.56
N VAL A 363 -12.36 -7.70 -13.49
CA VAL A 363 -12.68 -6.82 -12.37
C VAL A 363 -14.05 -7.22 -11.87
N ASN A 364 -14.18 -7.54 -10.59
CA ASN A 364 -15.45 -7.83 -9.95
C ASN A 364 -15.72 -6.81 -8.85
N ALA A 365 -16.97 -6.37 -8.68
CA ALA A 365 -17.42 -5.67 -7.49
C ALA A 365 -18.45 -6.53 -6.75
N ILE A 366 -18.23 -6.69 -5.45
CA ILE A 366 -19.01 -7.55 -4.57
C ILE A 366 -19.62 -6.68 -3.48
N ASP A 367 -20.94 -6.79 -3.31
CA ASP A 367 -21.64 -6.14 -2.20
C ASP A 367 -21.33 -6.88 -0.90
N LEU A 368 -20.69 -6.18 0.04
CA LEU A 368 -20.19 -6.73 1.29
C LEU A 368 -21.29 -7.02 2.33
N ASN A 369 -22.52 -6.56 2.09
CA ASN A 369 -23.67 -6.80 2.97
C ASN A 369 -24.45 -8.03 2.56
N THR A 370 -24.43 -8.37 1.27
CA THR A 370 -25.22 -9.47 0.68
C THR A 370 -24.38 -10.60 0.11
N GLY A 371 -23.08 -10.40 -0.09
CA GLY A 371 -22.18 -11.32 -0.76
C GLY A 371 -22.42 -11.45 -2.26
N LYS A 372 -23.26 -10.59 -2.85
CA LYS A 372 -23.62 -10.69 -4.28
C LYS A 372 -22.60 -9.97 -5.15
N ILE A 373 -22.29 -10.57 -6.29
CA ILE A 373 -21.56 -9.91 -7.36
C ILE A 373 -22.49 -8.87 -8.00
N VAL A 374 -22.19 -7.59 -7.83
CA VAL A 374 -22.99 -6.46 -8.36
C VAL A 374 -22.45 -5.91 -9.67
N TYR A 375 -21.19 -6.21 -9.99
CA TYR A 375 -20.56 -5.87 -11.26
C TYR A 375 -19.48 -6.87 -11.64
N GLN A 376 -19.40 -7.18 -12.94
CA GLN A 376 -18.27 -7.87 -13.54
C GLN A 376 -17.83 -7.17 -14.81
N GLY A 377 -16.52 -7.00 -14.97
CA GLY A 377 -15.90 -6.46 -16.15
C GLY A 377 -14.66 -7.26 -16.57
N SER A 378 -14.29 -7.13 -17.84
CA SER A 378 -13.04 -7.67 -18.40
C SER A 378 -12.24 -6.55 -19.04
N ILE A 379 -10.93 -6.57 -18.89
CA ILE A 379 -10.04 -5.61 -19.55
C ILE A 379 -9.77 -6.09 -20.96
N GLN A 380 -10.16 -5.26 -21.93
CA GLN A 380 -10.03 -5.52 -23.36
C GLN A 380 -9.12 -4.48 -24.00
N ALA A 381 -8.43 -4.85 -25.07
CA ALA A 381 -7.79 -3.87 -25.95
C ALA A 381 -8.71 -3.54 -27.12
N LYS A 382 -8.65 -2.30 -27.62
CA LYS A 382 -9.32 -1.90 -28.86
C LYS A 382 -8.65 -2.48 -30.13
N SER A 383 -7.45 -3.03 -30.00
CA SER A 383 -6.68 -3.65 -31.10
C SER A 383 -6.25 -5.07 -30.71
N ASP A 384 -6.43 -6.02 -31.64
CA ASP A 384 -6.13 -7.45 -31.45
C ASP A 384 -4.62 -7.76 -31.24
N GLU A 385 -3.72 -6.85 -31.65
CA GLU A 385 -2.27 -7.02 -31.48
C GLU A 385 -1.76 -6.71 -30.07
N ALA A 386 -2.57 -6.00 -29.26
CA ALA A 386 -2.16 -5.40 -27.99
C ALA A 386 -2.06 -6.36 -26.80
N ILE A 387 -2.87 -7.43 -26.79
CA ILE A 387 -3.18 -8.18 -25.57
C ILE A 387 -2.06 -9.16 -25.20
N LYS A 388 -1.12 -9.45 -26.12
CA LYS A 388 -0.42 -10.73 -26.06
C LYS A 388 0.76 -10.88 -25.09
N THR A 389 1.49 -9.85 -24.64
CA THR A 389 2.70 -10.13 -23.81
C THR A 389 3.24 -8.99 -22.91
N SER A 390 2.52 -7.89 -22.66
CA SER A 390 3.18 -6.74 -21.98
C SER A 390 2.33 -5.98 -20.96
N LEU A 391 1.11 -6.38 -20.67
CA LEU A 391 0.28 -5.74 -19.64
C LEU A 391 0.45 -6.49 -18.31
N SER A 392 0.81 -5.77 -17.26
CA SER A 392 0.84 -6.25 -15.88
C SER A 392 -0.02 -5.32 -15.04
N LEU A 393 -0.95 -5.87 -14.26
CA LEU A 393 -1.88 -5.09 -13.44
C LEU A 393 -1.63 -5.40 -11.98
N TYR A 394 -1.81 -4.40 -11.13
CA TYR A 394 -1.37 -4.51 -9.73
C TYR A 394 -2.48 -4.19 -8.74
N LYS A 395 -3.31 -3.18 -9.01
CA LYS A 395 -4.33 -2.72 -8.05
C LYS A 395 -5.54 -2.06 -8.69
N ILE A 396 -6.60 -1.96 -7.91
CA ILE A 396 -7.74 -1.08 -8.17
C ILE A 396 -7.58 0.17 -7.31
N SER A 397 -7.76 1.34 -7.93
CA SER A 397 -7.89 2.63 -7.28
C SER A 397 -9.19 3.30 -7.71
N PHE A 398 -9.48 4.48 -7.15
CA PHE A 398 -10.73 5.19 -7.42
C PHE A 398 -10.49 6.64 -7.80
N LYS A 399 -11.33 7.16 -8.71
CA LYS A 399 -11.42 8.61 -8.98
C LYS A 399 -11.84 9.34 -7.69
N LEU A 400 -11.16 10.47 -7.44
CA LEU A 400 -11.47 11.41 -6.35
C LEU A 400 -12.70 12.25 -6.68
#